data_AF-A0A661C6T1-F1
#
_entry.id   AF-A0A661C6T1-F1
#
_cell.length_a   1.000
_cell.length_b   1.000
_cell.length_c   1.000
_cell.angle_alpha   90.00
_cell.angle_beta   90.00
_cell.angle_gamma   90.00
#
_symmetry.space_group_name_H-M   'P 1'
#
loop_
_entity.id
_entity.type
_entity.pdbx_description
1 polymer ?
#
loop_
_entity_poly.entity_id
_entity_poly.type
_entity_poly.pdbx_seq_one_letter_code
_entity_poly.pdbx_strand_id
1 'polypeptide(L)'
;RLSLSEESRQGDVSVLYRHIVWQDDSQSGTDRLGLLGGAIVPTESDRDAAVQAGFVFTHFKNWNEIDIDALYRVGVDNRADSGLYDISWQYRLYPVERPDWGLTQEINTVLELNGRWIQGNNMTHQITAGLQWVHQRLVIEGGIVKDINNDKETRYILSTRFHF
;
A
#
# COMPACT_ATOMS: atom_id res chain seq x y z
N ARG A 1 8.96 7.40 13.92
CA ARG A 1 9.12 7.29 15.39
C ARG A 1 8.47 6.01 15.94
N LEU A 2 9.25 5.02 16.41
CA LEU A 2 8.74 4.06 17.40
C LEU A 2 8.77 4.82 18.73
N SER A 3 7.63 5.42 19.11
CA SER A 3 7.52 6.05 20.42
C SER A 3 7.39 4.94 21.46
N LEU A 4 8.40 4.83 22.33
CA LEU A 4 8.29 4.20 23.64
C LEU A 4 7.37 5.07 24.52
N SER A 5 6.08 5.11 24.21
CA SER A 5 5.04 5.53 25.15
C SER A 5 4.35 4.28 25.66
N GLU A 6 4.33 4.13 26.98
CA GLU A 6 4.09 2.94 27.81
C GLU A 6 2.67 2.34 27.78
N GLU A 7 2.00 2.25 26.64
CA GLU A 7 0.81 1.39 26.52
C GLU A 7 0.85 0.61 25.22
N SER A 8 0.79 -0.72 25.32
CA SER A 8 0.52 -1.60 24.20
C SER A 8 -0.90 -1.32 23.70
N ARG A 9 -1.04 -0.35 22.79
CA ARG A 9 -2.34 0.00 22.20
C ARG A 9 -2.64 -0.91 21.03
N GLN A 10 -3.86 -1.43 21.01
CA GLN A 10 -4.35 -2.20 19.89
C GLN A 10 -4.77 -1.22 18.79
N GLY A 11 -4.33 -1.48 17.55
CA GLY A 11 -4.82 -0.73 16.40
C GLY A 11 -6.28 -1.07 16.10
N ASP A 12 -6.99 -0.16 15.45
CA ASP A 12 -8.36 -0.40 14.98
C ASP A 12 -8.41 -1.61 14.02
N VAL A 13 -9.52 -2.35 14.01
CA VAL A 13 -9.75 -3.42 13.04
C VAL A 13 -10.27 -2.80 11.74
N SER A 14 -9.71 -3.18 10.61
CA SER A 14 -10.23 -2.76 9.29
C SER A 14 -10.62 -3.97 8.45
N VAL A 15 -11.78 -3.85 7.80
CA VAL A 15 -12.24 -4.77 6.76
C VAL A 15 -12.33 -3.99 5.47
N LEU A 16 -11.72 -4.52 4.41
CA LEU A 16 -11.78 -3.94 3.07
C LEU A 16 -12.03 -5.05 2.06
N TYR A 17 -13.08 -4.88 1.26
CA TYR A 17 -13.42 -5.74 0.13
C TYR A 17 -12.99 -5.08 -1.17
N ARG A 18 -12.42 -5.89 -2.08
CA ARG A 18 -11.99 -5.48 -3.42
C ARG A 18 -12.80 -6.24 -4.45
N HIS A 19 -13.41 -5.53 -5.39
CA HIS A 19 -14.13 -6.10 -6.53
C HIS A 19 -13.49 -5.64 -7.84
N ILE A 20 -12.96 -6.56 -8.65
CA ILE A 20 -12.40 -6.25 -9.97
C ILE A 20 -13.56 -5.97 -10.93
N VAL A 21 -13.67 -4.73 -11.40
CA VAL A 21 -14.75 -4.26 -12.30
C VAL A 21 -14.33 -4.28 -13.77
N TRP A 22 -13.02 -4.27 -14.04
CA TRP A 22 -12.48 -4.33 -15.39
C TRP A 22 -11.10 -4.99 -15.40
N GLN A 23 -10.85 -5.76 -16.44
CA GLN A 23 -9.60 -6.46 -16.71
C GLN A 23 -9.39 -6.56 -18.22
N ASP A 24 -8.18 -6.26 -18.69
CA ASP A 24 -7.76 -6.45 -20.07
C ASP A 24 -6.39 -7.15 -20.10
N ASP A 25 -6.33 -8.32 -20.72
CA ASP A 25 -5.10 -9.11 -20.86
C ASP A 25 -4.70 -9.14 -22.33
N SER A 26 -3.60 -8.48 -22.67
CA SER A 26 -3.15 -8.29 -24.04
C SER A 26 -1.64 -8.46 -24.18
N GLN A 27 -1.13 -8.46 -25.42
CA GLN A 27 0.33 -8.40 -25.66
C GLN A 27 0.95 -7.08 -25.18
N SER A 28 0.14 -6.01 -25.06
CA SER A 28 0.60 -4.73 -24.52
C SER A 28 0.82 -4.74 -23.02
N GLY A 29 0.33 -5.76 -22.32
CA GLY A 29 0.34 -5.86 -20.86
C GLY A 29 -1.02 -6.32 -20.34
N THR A 30 -1.09 -6.40 -19.02
CA THR A 30 -2.29 -6.72 -18.27
C THR A 30 -2.70 -5.53 -17.45
N ASP A 31 -3.94 -5.08 -17.66
CA ASP A 31 -4.55 -3.99 -16.91
C ASP A 31 -5.71 -4.51 -16.06
N ARG A 32 -5.83 -3.99 -14.83
CA ARG A 32 -6.93 -4.31 -13.92
C ARG A 32 -7.39 -3.07 -13.17
N LEU A 33 -8.71 -2.91 -13.04
CA LEU A 33 -9.34 -1.90 -12.20
C LEU A 33 -10.23 -2.60 -11.18
N GLY A 34 -10.00 -2.30 -9.90
CA GLY A 34 -10.82 -2.75 -8.78
C GLY A 34 -11.43 -1.59 -8.02
N LEU A 35 -12.66 -1.77 -7.55
CA LEU A 35 -13.27 -0.90 -6.57
C LEU A 35 -13.07 -1.46 -5.16
N LEU A 36 -12.90 -0.57 -4.20
CA LEU A 36 -12.66 -0.87 -2.80
C LEU A 36 -13.84 -0.36 -1.96
N GLY A 37 -14.28 -1.16 -0.99
CA GLY A 37 -15.32 -0.78 -0.04
C GLY A 37 -15.13 -1.48 1.30
N GLY A 38 -15.35 -0.79 2.41
CA GLY A 38 -15.13 -1.39 3.72
C GLY A 38 -15.43 -0.47 4.89
N ALA A 39 -14.97 -0.88 6.07
CA ALA A 39 -15.13 -0.14 7.31
C ALA A 39 -13.93 -0.32 8.24
N ILE A 40 -13.78 0.64 9.16
CA ILE A 40 -12.86 0.59 10.30
C ILE A 40 -13.71 0.52 11.56
N VAL A 41 -13.45 -0.49 12.38
CA VAL A 41 -14.12 -0.74 13.65
C VAL A 41 -13.13 -0.45 14.78
N PRO A 42 -13.43 0.51 15.68
CA PRO A 42 -12.55 0.83 16.78
C PRO A 42 -12.46 -0.33 17.77
N THR A 43 -11.26 -0.61 18.26
CA THR A 43 -11.02 -1.63 19.31
C THR A 43 -10.98 -1.03 20.71
N GLU A 44 -10.85 0.29 20.80
CA GLU A 44 -10.80 1.07 22.03
C GLU A 44 -12.03 1.99 22.10
N SER A 45 -12.56 2.24 23.29
CA SER A 45 -13.84 2.93 23.50
C SER A 45 -13.81 4.43 23.22
N ASP A 46 -12.62 5.01 23.05
CA ASP A 46 -12.38 6.44 22.82
C ASP A 46 -12.16 6.77 21.33
N ARG A 47 -12.33 5.79 20.44
CA ARG A 47 -12.18 5.94 18.98
C ARG A 47 -13.50 5.66 18.29
N ASP A 48 -13.76 6.41 17.23
CA ASP A 48 -14.96 6.23 16.41
C ASP A 48 -14.65 5.46 15.12
N ALA A 49 -15.71 4.90 14.53
CA ALA A 49 -15.66 4.11 13.30
C ALA A 49 -15.44 4.97 12.04
N ALA A 50 -15.15 4.32 10.92
CA ALA A 50 -15.15 4.95 9.60
C ALA A 50 -15.69 4.01 8.53
N VAL A 51 -16.32 4.56 7.50
CA VAL A 51 -16.64 3.86 6.25
C VAL A 51 -15.62 4.27 5.20
N GLN A 52 -15.16 3.32 4.38
CA GLN A 52 -14.12 3.58 3.39
C GLN A 52 -14.51 3.07 2.01
N ALA A 53 -14.16 3.85 0.97
CA ALA A 53 -14.38 3.52 -0.42
C ALA A 53 -13.24 4.04 -1.29
N GLY A 54 -12.93 3.35 -2.39
CA GLY A 54 -11.77 3.68 -3.19
C GLY A 54 -11.65 2.86 -4.46
N PHE A 55 -10.49 2.92 -5.08
CA PHE A 55 -10.15 2.10 -6.23
C PHE A 55 -8.68 1.69 -6.19
N VAL A 56 -8.36 0.66 -6.97
CA VAL A 56 -7.00 0.24 -7.30
C VAL A 56 -6.92 -0.02 -8.80
N PHE A 57 -5.87 0.46 -9.43
CA PHE A 57 -5.54 0.19 -10.82
C PHE A 57 -4.13 -0.40 -10.88
N THR A 58 -3.96 -1.46 -11.66
CA THR A 58 -2.66 -2.11 -11.88
C THR A 58 -2.42 -2.24 -13.38
N HIS A 59 -1.25 -1.81 -13.84
CA HIS A 59 -0.71 -2.13 -15.17
C HIS A 59 0.55 -2.98 -15.02
N PHE A 60 0.53 -4.20 -15.54
CA PHE A 60 1.70 -5.07 -15.57
C PHE A 60 2.17 -5.29 -17.01
N LYS A 61 3.46 -5.05 -17.26
CA LYS A 61 4.08 -5.36 -18.55
C LYS A 61 5.54 -5.76 -18.39
N ASN A 62 5.85 -6.97 -18.82
CA ASN A 62 7.19 -7.54 -18.88
C ASN A 62 7.89 -7.55 -17.51
N TRP A 63 8.62 -6.47 -17.22
CA TRP A 63 9.46 -6.27 -16.05
C TRP A 63 8.94 -5.13 -15.18
N ASN A 64 7.90 -4.43 -15.62
CA ASN A 64 7.34 -3.27 -14.96
C ASN A 64 5.94 -3.58 -14.43
N GLU A 65 5.65 -3.05 -13.27
CA GLU A 65 4.33 -3.00 -12.69
C GLU A 65 4.11 -1.57 -12.17
N ILE A 66 2.95 -1.00 -12.48
CA ILE A 66 2.52 0.28 -11.95
C ILE A 66 1.22 0.01 -11.21
N ASP A 67 1.17 0.37 -9.94
CA ASP A 67 -0.06 0.34 -9.15
C ASP A 67 -0.45 1.76 -8.75
N ILE A 68 -1.75 2.03 -8.78
CA ILE A 68 -2.34 3.27 -8.32
C ILE A 68 -3.51 2.90 -7.43
N ASP A 69 -3.50 3.31 -6.18
CA ASP A 69 -4.66 3.21 -5.31
C ASP A 69 -5.03 4.54 -4.68
N ALA A 70 -6.32 4.69 -4.42
CA ALA A 70 -6.87 5.81 -3.69
C ALA A 70 -8.01 5.30 -2.81
N LEU A 71 -8.05 5.79 -1.57
CA LEU A 71 -9.06 5.43 -0.58
C LEU A 71 -9.52 6.69 0.16
N TYR A 72 -10.83 6.93 0.14
CA TYR A 72 -11.47 7.94 0.96
C TYR A 72 -12.15 7.28 2.15
N ARG A 73 -12.10 7.92 3.31
CA ARG A 73 -12.69 7.46 4.56
C ARG A 73 -13.57 8.56 5.13
N VAL A 74 -14.86 8.25 5.29
CA VAL A 74 -15.82 9.07 6.01
C VAL A 74 -15.78 8.65 7.47
N GLY A 75 -15.43 9.57 8.35
CA GLY A 75 -15.47 9.34 9.79
C GLY A 75 -16.90 9.35 10.33
N VAL A 76 -17.15 8.52 11.34
CA VAL A 76 -18.39 8.52 12.11
C VAL A 76 -18.16 9.32 13.40
N ASP A 77 -19.18 10.04 13.86
CA ASP A 77 -19.14 10.88 15.07
C ASP A 77 -18.00 11.90 15.07
N ASN A 78 -16.97 11.73 15.90
CA ASN A 78 -15.87 12.69 16.02
C ASN A 78 -14.64 12.30 15.20
N ARG A 79 -14.67 11.18 14.47
CA ARG A 79 -13.57 10.81 13.58
C ARG A 79 -13.53 11.76 12.39
N ALA A 80 -12.36 12.35 12.17
CA ALA A 80 -12.11 13.17 11.00
C ALA A 80 -12.13 12.32 9.72
N ASP A 81 -12.68 12.89 8.64
CA ASP A 81 -12.51 12.34 7.31
C ASP A 81 -11.03 12.25 6.93
N SER A 82 -10.68 11.28 6.10
CA SER A 82 -9.30 11.10 5.64
C SER A 82 -9.22 10.51 4.25
N GLY A 83 -8.09 10.77 3.60
CA GLY A 83 -7.82 10.38 2.22
C GLY A 83 -6.42 9.80 2.12
N LEU A 84 -6.31 8.72 1.38
CA LEU A 84 -5.06 8.04 1.09
C LEU A 84 -4.94 7.89 -0.43
N TYR A 85 -3.73 8.04 -0.94
CA TYR A 85 -3.38 7.50 -2.24
C TYR A 85 -1.99 6.88 -2.19
N ASP A 86 -1.76 5.92 -3.06
CA ASP A 86 -0.44 5.38 -3.36
C ASP A 86 -0.26 5.23 -4.87
N ILE A 87 0.92 5.61 -5.35
CA ILE A 87 1.33 5.37 -6.73
C ILE A 87 2.67 4.67 -6.65
N SER A 88 2.71 3.42 -7.06
CA SER A 88 3.92 2.60 -7.04
C SER A 88 4.37 2.27 -8.45
N TRP A 89 5.68 2.15 -8.59
CA TRP A 89 6.32 1.54 -9.73
C TRP A 89 7.30 0.49 -9.24
N GLN A 90 7.09 -0.74 -9.68
CA GLN A 90 7.94 -1.88 -9.39
C GLN A 90 8.64 -2.33 -10.66
N TYR A 91 9.95 -2.58 -10.57
CA TYR A 91 10.76 -3.13 -11.65
C TYR A 91 11.49 -4.40 -11.23
N ARG A 92 11.28 -5.48 -11.98
CA ARG A 92 11.93 -6.78 -11.73
C ARG A 92 13.40 -6.74 -12.11
N LEU A 93 14.27 -7.01 -11.14
CA LEU A 93 15.71 -7.18 -11.34
C LEU A 93 16.09 -8.65 -11.58
N TYR A 94 15.35 -9.58 -10.97
CA TYR A 94 15.57 -11.02 -11.11
C TYR A 94 14.25 -11.80 -11.05
N PRO A 95 14.11 -12.91 -11.80
CA PRO A 95 15.00 -13.32 -12.86
C PRO A 95 14.81 -12.47 -14.12
N VAL A 96 15.83 -12.45 -14.96
CA VAL A 96 15.80 -11.81 -16.29
C VAL A 96 14.68 -12.41 -17.13
N GLU A 97 14.57 -13.74 -17.11
CA GLU A 97 13.52 -14.50 -17.77
C GLU A 97 12.75 -15.30 -16.72
N ARG A 98 11.42 -15.19 -16.74
CA ARG A 98 10.58 -16.05 -15.90
C ARG A 98 10.60 -17.47 -16.48
N PRO A 99 10.70 -18.52 -15.64
CA PRO A 99 10.57 -19.88 -16.13
C PRO A 99 9.17 -20.10 -16.69
N ASP A 100 9.05 -20.96 -17.69
CA ASP A 100 7.76 -21.33 -18.29
C ASP A 100 6.81 -22.01 -17.30
N TRP A 101 7.34 -22.55 -16.20
CA TRP A 101 6.59 -23.23 -15.16
C TRP A 101 7.15 -22.94 -13.77
N GLY A 102 6.24 -22.85 -12.79
CA GLY A 102 6.56 -22.66 -11.38
C GLY A 102 6.75 -21.19 -10.97
N LEU A 103 6.80 -20.98 -9.66
CA LEU A 103 7.13 -19.70 -9.05
C LEU A 103 8.62 -19.67 -8.75
N THR A 104 9.32 -18.74 -9.37
CA THR A 104 10.72 -18.43 -9.08
C THR A 104 10.81 -17.34 -8.02
N GLN A 105 11.97 -17.26 -7.37
CA GLN A 105 12.27 -16.10 -6.54
C GLN A 105 12.37 -14.85 -7.41
N GLU A 106 11.84 -13.73 -6.94
CA GLU A 106 11.97 -12.45 -7.62
C GLU A 106 12.67 -11.43 -6.74
N ILE A 107 13.47 -10.57 -7.38
CA ILE A 107 14.01 -9.37 -6.74
C ILE A 107 13.48 -8.19 -7.53
N ASN A 108 12.81 -7.27 -6.86
CA ASN A 108 12.27 -6.07 -7.47
C ASN A 108 12.83 -4.82 -6.79
N THR A 109 12.99 -3.75 -7.54
CA THR A 109 13.06 -2.39 -6.99
C THR A 109 11.66 -1.81 -6.97
N VAL A 110 11.37 -0.99 -5.95
CA VAL A 110 10.07 -0.34 -5.77
C VAL A 110 10.29 1.14 -5.53
N LEU A 111 9.56 1.97 -6.25
CA LEU A 111 9.41 3.40 -5.97
C LEU A 111 7.94 3.68 -5.67
N GLU A 112 7.65 4.42 -4.61
CA GLU A 112 6.29 4.78 -4.24
C GLU A 112 6.19 6.28 -4.00
N LEU A 113 5.05 6.85 -4.38
CA LEU A 113 4.61 8.19 -4.00
C LEU A 113 3.29 8.04 -3.24
N ASN A 114 3.34 8.18 -1.93
CA ASN A 114 2.18 8.07 -1.07
C ASN A 114 1.67 9.44 -0.65
N GLY A 115 0.36 9.54 -0.45
CA GLY A 115 -0.33 10.73 0.03
C GLY A 115 -1.24 10.43 1.21
N ARG A 116 -1.24 11.28 2.22
CA ARG A 116 -2.09 11.18 3.42
C ARG A 116 -2.74 12.52 3.76
N TRP A 117 -4.06 12.58 3.71
CA TRP A 117 -4.86 13.72 4.12
C TRP A 117 -5.75 13.34 5.30
N ILE A 118 -5.91 14.27 6.23
CA ILE A 118 -6.88 14.21 7.32
C ILE A 118 -7.59 15.55 7.34
N GLN A 119 -8.91 15.55 7.50
CA GLN A 119 -9.71 16.77 7.57
C GLN A 119 -9.15 17.72 8.64
N GLY A 120 -9.02 19.00 8.26
CA GLY A 120 -8.44 20.04 9.12
C GLY A 120 -6.91 20.13 9.07
N ASN A 121 -6.22 19.18 8.42
CA ASN A 121 -4.76 19.17 8.27
C ASN A 121 -4.33 19.35 6.81
N ASN A 122 -3.06 19.70 6.63
CA ASN A 122 -2.42 19.67 5.31
C ASN A 122 -2.19 18.23 4.85
N MET A 123 -2.26 18.03 3.53
CA MET A 123 -1.82 16.78 2.90
C MET A 123 -0.35 16.51 3.24
N THR A 124 0.01 15.28 3.56
CA THR A 124 1.40 14.82 3.68
C THR A 124 1.75 13.96 2.48
N HIS A 125 2.90 14.23 1.86
CA HIS A 125 3.42 13.46 0.74
C HIS A 125 4.71 12.75 1.14
N GLN A 126 4.85 11.49 0.73
CA GLN A 126 6.00 10.67 1.02
C GLN A 126 6.51 9.98 -0.24
N ILE A 127 7.82 9.82 -0.33
CA ILE A 127 8.45 8.96 -1.34
C ILE A 127 9.11 7.80 -0.63
N THR A 128 8.90 6.59 -1.15
CA THR A 128 9.61 5.38 -0.76
C THR A 128 10.49 4.90 -1.90
N ALA A 129 11.71 4.50 -1.59
CA ALA A 129 12.56 3.74 -2.50
C ALA A 129 13.03 2.47 -1.79
N GLY A 130 12.79 1.30 -2.39
CA GLY A 130 13.03 0.03 -1.73
C GLY A 130 13.38 -1.12 -2.66
N LEU A 131 13.69 -2.24 -2.03
CA LEU A 131 13.92 -3.54 -2.64
C LEU A 131 12.97 -4.56 -2.01
N GLN A 132 12.43 -5.43 -2.85
CA GLN A 132 11.57 -6.53 -2.46
C GLN A 132 12.18 -7.83 -2.95
N TRP A 133 12.32 -8.79 -2.04
CA TRP A 133 12.64 -10.18 -2.37
C TRP A 133 11.39 -11.03 -2.16
N VAL A 134 10.88 -11.59 -3.26
CA VAL A 134 9.72 -12.47 -3.29
C VAL A 134 10.21 -13.90 -3.42
N HIS A 135 9.84 -14.74 -2.45
CA HIS A 135 9.95 -16.18 -2.50
C HIS A 135 8.57 -16.81 -2.37
N GLN A 136 8.40 -18.07 -2.76
CA GLN A 136 7.10 -18.73 -2.93
C GLN A 136 6.11 -18.54 -1.77
N ARG A 137 6.61 -18.44 -0.53
CA ARG A 137 5.79 -18.25 0.68
C ARG A 137 6.21 -17.06 1.52
N LEU A 138 7.22 -16.31 1.10
CA LEU A 138 7.88 -15.31 1.93
C LEU A 138 8.23 -14.11 1.07
N VAL A 139 7.81 -12.92 1.50
CA VAL A 139 8.25 -11.66 0.92
C VAL A 139 9.01 -10.88 1.98
N ILE A 140 10.19 -10.39 1.64
CA ILE A 140 10.98 -9.48 2.47
C ILE A 140 11.11 -8.17 1.71
N GLU A 141 10.77 -7.06 2.35
CA GLU A 141 10.81 -5.72 1.77
C GLU A 141 11.67 -4.83 2.66
N GLY A 142 12.57 -4.06 2.06
CA GLY A 142 13.36 -3.05 2.75
C GLY A 142 13.36 -1.75 1.96
N GLY A 143 13.25 -0.60 2.64
CA GLY A 143 13.16 0.68 1.95
C GLY A 143 13.52 1.89 2.80
N ILE A 144 13.77 2.99 2.10
CA ILE A 144 13.99 4.32 2.65
C ILE A 144 12.77 5.16 2.30
N VAL A 145 12.19 5.79 3.31
CA VAL A 145 11.00 6.63 3.19
C VAL A 145 11.37 8.07 3.56
N LYS A 146 10.92 9.03 2.77
CA LYS A 146 11.16 10.45 3.02
C LYS A 146 9.91 11.28 2.76
N ASP A 147 9.59 12.15 3.71
CA ASP A 147 8.50 13.12 3.57
C ASP A 147 8.96 14.28 2.67
N ILE A 148 8.11 14.67 1.73
CA ILE A 148 8.43 15.71 0.73
C ILE A 148 8.12 17.11 1.30
N ASN A 149 7.05 17.21 2.06
CA ASN A 149 6.46 18.48 2.48
C ASN A 149 6.41 18.68 4.00
N ASN A 150 7.04 17.78 4.76
CA ASN A 150 7.31 17.95 6.18
C ASN A 150 8.80 17.83 6.44
N ASP A 151 9.31 18.76 7.24
CA ASP A 151 10.72 18.83 7.59
C ASP A 151 11.09 17.73 8.60
N LYS A 152 11.87 16.74 8.13
CA LYS A 152 12.91 15.98 8.88
C LYS A 152 12.61 14.58 9.44
N GLU A 153 12.00 13.65 8.71
CA GLU A 153 12.24 12.23 9.02
C GLU A 153 12.47 11.39 7.76
N THR A 154 13.75 11.14 7.45
CA THR A 154 14.12 9.95 6.69
C THR A 154 13.88 8.75 7.60
N ARG A 155 13.09 7.79 7.14
CA ARG A 155 12.76 6.56 7.85
C ARG A 155 13.25 5.36 7.07
N TYR A 156 13.55 4.29 7.78
CA TYR A 156 13.89 3.01 7.20
C TYR A 156 12.78 2.02 7.57
N ILE A 157 12.34 1.25 6.59
CA ILE A 157 11.34 0.19 6.78
C ILE A 157 11.97 -1.17 6.45
N LEU A 158 11.59 -2.16 7.24
CA LEU A 158 11.84 -3.57 6.99
C LEU A 158 10.53 -4.31 7.29
N SER A 159 10.03 -5.04 6.29
CA SER A 159 8.77 -5.76 6.35
C SER A 159 8.98 -7.21 5.93
N THR A 160 8.16 -8.11 6.49
CA THR A 160 8.16 -9.53 6.15
C THR A 160 6.73 -10.01 6.07
N ARG A 161 6.36 -10.65 4.95
CA ARG A 161 5.01 -11.17 4.68
C ARG A 161 5.08 -12.66 4.40
N PHE A 162 4.19 -13.42 5.01
CA PHE A 162 4.05 -14.87 4.80
C PHE A 162 2.78 -15.16 3.99
N HIS A 163 2.90 -16.01 2.97
CA HIS A 163 1.77 -16.58 2.24
C HIS A 163 1.59 -18.05 2.68
N PHE A 164 0.40 -18.39 3.17
CA PHE A 164 0.04 -19.72 3.67
C PHE A 164 -0.79 -20.50 2.65
#